data_AF-A0A2T6DL62-F1
#
_entry.id   AF-A0A2T6DL62-F1
#
_cell.length_a   1.000
_cell.length_b   1.000
_cell.length_c   1.000
_cell.angle_alpha   90.00
_cell.angle_beta   90.00
_cell.angle_gamma   90.00
#
_symmetry.space_group_name_H-M   'P 1'
#
loop_
_entity.id
_entity.type
_entity.pdbx_description
1 polymer ?
#
loop_
_entity_poly.entity_id
_entity_poly.type
_entity_poly.pdbx_seq_one_letter_code
_entity_poly.pdbx_strand_id
1 'polypeptide(L)' 'MKTITKDQFLTVLDDAGVTEEQRKKLHASFERRFPEAHQAFLEFLGFPPDKVKAIREQSRS' A
#
# COMPACT_ATOMS: atom_id res chain seq x y z
N MET A 1 21.43 -0.42 -1.85
CA MET A 1 20.46 0.70 -1.83
C MET A 1 19.57 0.52 -0.61
N LYS A 2 19.37 1.55 0.21
CA LYS A 2 18.37 1.50 1.29
C LYS A 2 17.02 1.90 0.67
N THR A 3 16.13 0.94 0.50
CA THR A 3 14.74 1.17 0.08
C THR A 3 13.90 1.52 1.31
N ILE A 4 12.78 2.23 1.11
CA ILE A 4 11.85 2.55 2.18
C ILE A 4 11.11 1.27 2.62
N THR A 5 11.04 1.01 3.92
CA THR A 5 10.23 -0.12 4.44
C THR A 5 8.76 0.28 4.56
N LYS A 6 7.87 -0.70 4.70
CA LYS A 6 6.47 -0.45 5.07
C LYS A 6 6.35 0.51 6.26
N ASP A 7 7.05 0.26 7.35
CA ASP A 7 6.94 1.07 8.57
C ASP A 7 7.40 2.51 8.33
N GLN A 8 8.48 2.73 7.59
CA GLN A 8 8.92 4.07 7.20
C GLN A 8 7.89 4.78 6.31
N PHE A 9 7.27 4.05 5.38
CA PHE A 9 6.21 4.62 4.55
C PHE A 9 4.98 5.00 5.38
N LEU A 10 4.60 4.16 6.35
CA LEU A 10 3.52 4.50 7.29
C LEU A 10 3.86 5.71 8.14
N THR A 11 5.09 5.83 8.65
CA THR A 11 5.54 7.04 9.38
C THR A 11 5.37 8.30 8.53
N VAL A 12 5.75 8.27 7.25
CA VAL A 12 5.56 9.42 6.35
C VAL A 12 4.08 9.75 6.16
N LEU A 13 3.20 8.75 6.07
CA LEU A 13 1.76 8.98 5.96
C LEU A 13 1.15 9.55 7.25
N ASP A 14 1.60 9.08 8.40
CA ASP A 14 1.22 9.61 9.71
C ASP A 14 1.67 11.07 9.87
N ASP A 15 2.93 11.39 9.54
CA ASP A 15 3.46 12.76 9.58
C ASP A 15 2.74 13.70 8.61
N ALA A 16 2.28 13.19 7.46
CA ALA A 16 1.48 13.92 6.49
C ALA A 16 0.00 14.09 6.89
N GLY A 17 -0.42 13.53 8.04
CA GLY A 17 -1.79 13.60 8.53
C GLY A 17 -2.78 12.70 7.79
N VAL A 18 -2.30 11.66 7.10
CA VAL A 18 -3.16 10.73 6.35
C VAL A 18 -3.83 9.74 7.31
N THR A 19 -5.14 9.86 7.45
CA THR A 19 -5.95 9.01 8.33
C THR A 19 -6.08 7.58 7.79
N GLU A 20 -6.48 6.64 8.66
CA GLU A 20 -6.71 5.24 8.25
C GLU A 20 -7.77 5.14 7.13
N GLU A 21 -8.84 5.92 7.20
CA GLU A 21 -9.86 5.97 6.14
C GLU A 21 -9.28 6.46 4.81
N GLN A 22 -8.39 7.45 4.85
CA GLN A 22 -7.70 7.94 3.66
C GLN A 22 -6.72 6.90 3.10
N ARG A 23 -6.04 6.11 3.96
CA ARG A 23 -5.20 4.98 3.52
C ARG A 23 -6.03 3.91 2.81
N LYS A 24 -7.22 3.56 3.34
CA LYS A 24 -8.16 2.64 2.66
C LYS A 24 -8.60 3.19 1.30
N LYS A 25 -8.93 4.48 1.22
CA LYS A 25 -9.26 5.15 -0.05
C LYS A 25 -8.08 5.16 -1.03
N LEU A 26 -6.86 5.36 -0.53
CA LEU A 26 -5.64 5.28 -1.34
C LEU A 26 -5.48 3.88 -1.94
N HIS A 27 -5.59 2.83 -1.14
CA HIS A 27 -5.54 1.44 -1.60
C HIS A 27 -6.60 1.13 -2.66
N ALA A 28 -7.86 1.50 -2.40
CA ALA A 28 -8.95 1.31 -3.36
C ALA A 28 -8.73 2.07 -4.68
N SER A 29 -8.20 3.30 -4.60
CA SER A 29 -7.88 4.11 -5.78
C SER A 29 -6.73 3.49 -6.58
N PHE A 30 -5.68 3.02 -5.91
CA PHE A 30 -4.54 2.33 -6.53
C PHE A 30 -4.99 1.05 -7.23
N GLU A 31 -5.75 0.19 -6.55
CA GLU A 31 -6.19 -1.08 -7.09
C GLU A 31 -7.15 -0.90 -8.28
N ARG A 32 -8.04 0.11 -8.22
CA ARG A 32 -8.97 0.40 -9.32
C ARG A 32 -8.29 1.00 -10.54
N ARG A 33 -7.30 1.88 -10.35
CA ARG A 33 -6.68 2.65 -11.45
C ARG A 33 -5.42 1.99 -12.00
N PHE A 34 -4.60 1.42 -11.13
CA PHE A 34 -3.27 0.90 -11.43
C PHE A 34 -2.98 -0.41 -10.66
N PRO A 35 -3.76 -1.49 -10.88
CA PRO A 35 -3.68 -2.72 -10.09
C PRO A 35 -2.30 -3.39 -10.10
N GLU A 36 -1.60 -3.36 -11.24
CA GLU A 36 -0.25 -3.93 -11.36
C GLU A 36 0.79 -3.08 -10.63
N ALA A 37 0.68 -1.75 -10.71
CA ALA A 37 1.54 -0.84 -9.96
C ALA A 37 1.29 -0.93 -8.45
N HIS A 38 0.04 -1.20 -8.04
CA HIS A 38 -0.29 -1.46 -6.63
C HIS A 38 0.44 -2.68 -6.10
N GLN A 39 0.42 -3.79 -6.86
CA GLN A 39 1.17 -4.99 -6.52
C GLN A 39 2.66 -4.70 -6.41
N ALA A 40 3.26 -4.11 -7.46
CA ALA A 40 4.69 -3.81 -7.48
C ALA A 40 5.12 -2.90 -6.31
N PHE A 41 4.26 -1.95 -5.92
CA PHE A 41 4.53 -1.07 -4.78
C PHE A 41 4.55 -1.84 -3.45
N LEU A 42 3.60 -2.76 -3.24
CA LEU A 42 3.58 -3.59 -2.03
C LEU A 42 4.78 -4.55 -1.98
N GLU A 43 5.15 -5.15 -3.11
CA GLU A 43 6.34 -6.00 -3.21
C GLU A 43 7.62 -5.19 -2.93
N PHE A 44 7.69 -3.95 -3.44
CA PHE A 44 8.79 -3.02 -3.15
C PHE A 44 8.89 -2.65 -1.66
N LEU A 45 7.76 -2.50 -0.96
CA LEU A 45 7.72 -2.29 0.49
C LEU A 45 8.11 -3.55 1.30
N GLY A 46 8.37 -4.67 0.63
CA GLY A 46 8.82 -5.93 1.24
C GLY A 46 7.70 -6.86 1.67
N PHE A 47 6.46 -6.67 1.20
CA PHE A 47 5.39 -7.61 1.50
C PHE A 47 5.58 -8.92 0.74
N PRO A 48 5.40 -10.09 1.39
CA PRO A 48 5.43 -11.37 0.70
C PRO A 48 4.17 -11.56 -0.16
N PRO A 49 4.21 -12.42 -1.20
CA PRO A 49 3.15 -12.55 -2.20
C PRO A 49 1.75 -12.83 -1.61
N ASP A 50 1.67 -13.64 -0.55
CA ASP A 50 0.43 -13.95 0.16
C ASP A 50 -0.20 -12.71 0.81
N LYS A 51 0.62 -11.84 1.40
CA LYS A 51 0.17 -10.57 1.98
C LYS A 51 -0.23 -9.58 0.90
N VAL A 52 0.52 -9.50 -0.19
CA VAL A 52 0.17 -8.64 -1.33
C VAL A 52 -1.21 -9.02 -1.87
N LYS A 53 -1.45 -10.32 -2.08
CA LYS A 53 -2.76 -10.81 -2.53
C LYS A 53 -3.89 -10.38 -1.58
N ALA A 54 -3.72 -10.62 -0.28
CA ALA A 54 -4.74 -10.27 0.71
C ALA A 54 -5.05 -8.76 0.77
N ILE A 55 -4.02 -7.90 0.70
CA ILE A 55 -4.19 -6.44 0.67
C ILE A 55 -4.96 -6.01 -0.59
N ARG A 56 -4.61 -6.58 -1.75
CA ARG A 56 -5.29 -6.26 -3.01
C ARG A 56 -6.75 -6.71 -3.01
N GLU A 57 -7.05 -7.88 -2.45
CA GLU A 57 -8.43 -8.36 -2.28
C GLU A 57 -9.26 -7.42 -1.39
N GLN A 58 -8.70 -6.98 -0.26
CA GLN A 58 -9.34 -5.98 0.61
C GLN A 58 -9.54 -4.63 -0.08
N SER A 59 -8.62 -4.24 -0.97
CA SER A 59 -8.66 -2.97 -1.70
C SER A 59 -9.75 -2.92 -2.78
N ARG A 60 -10.32 -4.07 -3.16
CA ARG A 60 -11.40 -4.17 -4.15
C ARG A 60 -12.80 -4.14 -3.52
N SER A 61 -12.87 -4.26 -2.19
CA SER A 61 -14.13 -4.34 -1.44
C SER A 61 -14.75 -2.98 -1.15
#